data_AF-A0A534JYC3-F1
#
_entry.id   AF-A0A534JYC3-F1
#
_cell.length_a   1.000
_cell.length_b   1.000
_cell.length_c   1.000
_cell.angle_alpha   90.00
_cell.angle_beta   90.00
_cell.angle_gamma   90.00
#
_symmetry.space_group_name_H-M   'P 1'
#
loop_
_entity.id
_entity.type
_entity.pdbx_description
1 polymer ?
#
loop_
_entity_poly.entity_id
_entity_poly.type
_entity_poly.pdbx_seq_one_letter_code
_entity_poly.pdbx_strand_id
1 'polypeptide(L)' 'MVRMKAHLEHDDEMRFRASADGGADILFDAGDAATRLGPSPMQGALLAAMACTASDVVEILRKERVAFT' A
#
# COMPACT_ATOMS: atom_id res chain seq x y z
N MET A 1 -2.34 -20.89 6.18
CA MET A 1 -1.68 -19.76 5.50
C MET A 1 -2.46 -19.48 4.23
N VAL A 2 -3.16 -18.35 4.13
CA VAL A 2 -3.79 -17.95 2.86
C VAL A 2 -2.66 -17.54 1.92
N ARG A 3 -2.57 -18.15 0.74
CA ARG A 3 -1.56 -17.80 -0.26
C ARG A 3 -2.03 -16.52 -0.96
N MET A 4 -1.43 -15.39 -0.61
CA MET A 4 -1.66 -14.13 -1.29
C MET A 4 -0.84 -14.10 -2.58
N LYS A 5 -1.47 -13.84 -3.73
CA LYS A 5 -0.78 -13.56 -4.98
C LYS A 5 -0.89 -12.07 -5.30
N ALA A 6 0.20 -11.52 -5.82
CA ALA A 6 0.23 -10.19 -6.39
C ALA A 6 0.68 -10.29 -7.86
N HIS A 7 0.16 -9.40 -8.68
CA HIS A 7 0.60 -9.19 -10.05
C HIS A 7 0.96 -7.71 -10.24
N LEU A 8 1.86 -7.49 -11.20
CA LEU A 8 2.31 -6.16 -11.59
C LEU A 8 2.33 -6.14 -13.11
N GLU A 9 1.62 -5.18 -13.68
CA GLU A 9 1.60 -4.92 -15.11
C GLU A 9 2.27 -3.57 -15.36
N HIS A 10 3.09 -3.49 -16.41
CA HIS A 10 3.62 -2.23 -16.88
C HIS A 10 2.58 -1.60 -17.82
N ASP A 11 2.14 -0.38 -17.49
CA ASP A 11 1.13 0.33 -18.30
C ASP A 11 1.84 1.15 -19.39
N ASP A 12 2.62 2.16 -18.98
CA ASP A 12 3.46 3.00 -19.85
C ASP A 12 4.56 3.68 -19.03
N GLU A 13 5.52 4.36 -19.69
CA GLU A 13 6.60 5.12 -19.05
C GLU A 13 7.20 4.39 -17.82
N MET A 14 7.11 5.01 -16.63
CA MET A 14 7.51 4.45 -15.35
C MET A 14 6.29 4.11 -14.47
N ARG A 15 5.18 3.74 -15.11
CA ARG A 15 3.89 3.46 -14.47
C ARG A 15 3.59 1.97 -14.48
N PHE A 16 3.14 1.48 -13.32
CA PHE A 16 2.91 0.08 -13.09
C PHE A 16 1.60 -0.11 -12.32
N ARG A 17 0.70 -0.91 -12.85
CA ARG A 17 -0.53 -1.31 -12.17
C ARG A 17 -0.26 -2.54 -11.31
N ALA A 18 -0.37 -2.37 -10.00
CA ALA A 18 -0.18 -3.42 -9.01
C ALA A 18 -1.51 -3.84 -8.41
N SER A 19 -1.67 -5.14 -8.19
CA SER A 19 -2.94 -5.72 -7.74
C SER A 19 -2.66 -7.02 -7.00
N ALA A 20 -3.41 -7.22 -5.92
CA ALA A 20 -3.35 -8.43 -5.09
C ALA A 20 -4.72 -9.11 -5.10
N ASP A 21 -4.75 -10.43 -4.92
CA ASP A 21 -6.00 -11.20 -4.91
C ASP A 21 -7.05 -10.58 -3.96
N GLY A 22 -8.19 -10.12 -4.50
CA GLY A 22 -9.29 -9.50 -3.75
C GLY A 22 -9.07 -8.03 -3.34
N GLY A 23 -7.95 -7.43 -3.72
CA GLY A 23 -7.66 -6.00 -3.50
C GLY A 23 -8.01 -5.12 -4.71
N ALA A 24 -8.03 -3.81 -4.49
CA ALA A 24 -8.11 -2.83 -5.57
C ALA A 24 -6.74 -2.63 -6.24
N ASP A 25 -6.77 -2.24 -7.51
CA ASP A 25 -5.57 -1.86 -8.25
C ASP A 25 -4.94 -0.59 -7.67
N ILE A 26 -3.61 -0.54 -7.68
CA ILE A 26 -2.80 0.62 -7.33
C ILE A 26 -1.90 0.94 -8.52
N LEU A 27 -1.99 2.17 -9.04
CA LEU A 27 -1.03 2.66 -10.02
C LEU A 27 0.19 3.22 -9.28
N PHE A 28 1.31 2.52 -9.36
CA PHE A 28 2.61 3.06 -8.95
C PHE A 28 3.24 3.83 -10.10
N ASP A 29 3.84 4.97 -9.78
CA ASP A 29 4.52 5.81 -10.76
C ASP A 29 5.90 6.22 -10.24
N ALA A 30 6.93 5.66 -10.87
CA ALA A 30 8.34 5.91 -10.57
C ALA A 30 8.93 7.06 -11.43
N GLY A 31 8.10 7.81 -12.15
CA GLY A 31 8.48 8.99 -12.91
C GLY A 31 8.77 10.21 -12.03
N ASP A 32 8.89 11.38 -12.68
CA ASP A 32 9.20 12.64 -11.99
C ASP A 32 8.13 13.01 -10.95
N ALA A 33 8.58 13.50 -9.80
CA ALA A 33 7.71 13.83 -8.68
C ALA A 33 6.63 14.88 -9.02
N ALA A 34 6.90 15.77 -9.98
CA ALA A 34 5.97 16.82 -10.41
C ALA A 34 4.89 16.31 -11.37
N THR A 35 5.13 15.21 -12.10
CA THR A 35 4.20 14.72 -13.15
C THR A 35 3.62 13.34 -12.86
N ARG A 36 4.07 12.67 -11.79
CA ARG A 36 3.58 11.34 -11.43
C ARG A 36 2.08 11.32 -11.14
N LEU A 37 1.43 10.23 -11.53
CA LEU A 37 -0.03 10.03 -11.37
C LEU A 37 -0.40 9.13 -10.19
N GLY A 38 0.60 8.57 -9.50
CA GLY A 38 0.42 7.70 -8.34
C GLY A 38 1.58 7.81 -7.35
N PRO A 39 1.53 7.07 -6.22
CA PRO A 39 2.66 7.00 -5.31
C PRO A 39 3.89 6.44 -6.03
N SER A 40 5.07 6.95 -5.68
CA SER A 40 6.28 6.23 -6.07
C SER A 40 6.37 4.89 -5.34
N PRO A 41 7.10 3.89 -5.87
CA PRO A 41 7.27 2.63 -5.17
C PRO A 41 7.77 2.79 -3.72
N MET A 42 8.68 3.75 -3.49
CA MET A 42 9.18 4.07 -2.15
C MET A 42 8.10 4.67 -1.24
N GLN A 43 7.23 5.52 -1.76
CA GLN A 43 6.08 6.00 -0.97
C GLN A 43 5.10 4.87 -0.66
N GLY A 44 4.86 3.98 -1.63
CA GLY A 44 4.08 2.76 -1.41
C GLY A 44 4.61 1.93 -0.27
N ALA A 45 5.91 1.63 -0.28
CA ALA A 45 6.58 0.88 0.77
C ALA A 45 6.48 1.57 2.14
N LEU A 46 6.70 2.89 2.19
CA LEU A 46 6.59 3.67 3.43
C LEU A 46 5.16 3.62 3.99
N LEU A 47 4.16 3.87 3.16
CA LEU A 47 2.75 3.84 3.55
C LEU A 47 2.33 2.43 4.00
N ALA A 48 2.77 1.38 3.31
CA ALA A 48 2.51 0.01 3.68
C ALA A 48 3.10 -0.34 5.06
N ALA A 49 4.34 0.08 5.33
CA ALA A 49 4.98 -0.13 6.63
C ALA A 49 4.26 0.62 7.76
N MET A 50 3.86 1.88 7.51
CA MET A 50 3.08 2.68 8.45
C MET A 50 1.72 2.05 8.74
N ALA A 51 0.99 1.60 7.71
CA ALA A 51 -0.32 0.98 7.85
C ALA A 51 -0.25 -0.37 8.58
N CYS A 52 0.77 -1.18 8.28
CA CYS A 52 1.04 -2.44 8.98
C CYS A 52 1.23 -2.18 10.49
N THR A 53 2.11 -1.24 10.83
CA THR A 53 2.38 -0.87 12.23
C THR A 53 1.15 -0.30 12.92
N ALA A 54 0.43 0.61 12.26
CA ALA A 54 -0.77 1.24 12.83
C ALA A 54 -1.88 0.21 13.09
N SER A 55 -2.00 -0.82 12.25
CA SER A 55 -2.98 -1.89 12.43
C SER A 55 -2.74 -2.65 13.73
N ASP A 56 -1.48 -2.97 14.04
CA ASP A 56 -1.11 -3.62 15.30
C ASP A 56 -1.41 -2.72 16.52
N VAL A 57 -1.08 -1.42 16.43
CA VAL A 57 -1.39 -0.45 17.48
C VAL A 57 -2.90 -0.38 17.75
N VAL A 58 -3.72 -0.29 16.71
CA VAL A 58 -5.19 -0.29 16.82
C VAL A 58 -5.69 -1.58 17.48
N GLU A 59 -5.13 -2.74 17.14
CA GLU A 59 -5.50 -4.01 17.75
C GLU A 59 -5.17 -4.05 19.25
N ILE A 60 -3.99 -3.56 19.64
CA ILE A 60 -3.57 -3.48 21.04
C ILE A 60 -4.50 -2.55 21.83
N LEU A 61 -4.75 -1.33 21.34
CA LEU A 61 -5.62 -0.37 22.05
C LEU A 61 -7.04 -0.89 22.24
N ARG A 62 -7.57 -1.64 21.26
CA ARG A 62 -8.87 -2.33 21.39
C ARG A 62 -8.86 -3.39 22.49
N LYS A 63 -7.81 -4.21 22.59
CA LYS A 63 -7.67 -5.22 23.66
C LYS A 63 -7.59 -4.57 25.04
N GLU A 64 -6.90 -3.44 25.14
CA GLU A 64 -6.76 -2.66 26.38
C GLU A 64 -7.98 -1.77 26.70
N ARG A 65 -9.00 -1.75 25.84
CA ARG A 65 -10.22 -0.91 25.96
C ARG A 65 -9.91 0.59 26.11
N VAL A 66 -8.80 1.05 25.51
CA VAL A 66 -8.44 2.46 25.45
C VAL A 66 -9.25 3.12 24.32
N ALA A 67 -9.86 4.27 24.60
CA ALA A 67 -10.52 5.06 23.57
C ALA A 67 -9.48 5.76 22.68
N PHE A 68 -9.62 5.67 21.36
CA PHE A 68 -8.77 6.33 20.37
C PHE A 68 -9.61 6.83 19.19
N THR A 69 -9.09 7.81 18.46
CA THR A 69 -9.68 8.43 17.27
C THR A 69 -8.70 8.38 16.11
#